data_AF-A0A0C9VVJ0-F1
#
_entry.id   AF-A0A0C9VVJ0-F1
#
_cell.length_a   1.000
_cell.length_b   1.000
_cell.length_c   1.000
_cell.angle_alpha   90.00
_cell.angle_beta   90.00
_cell.angle_gamma   90.00
#
_symmetry.space_group_name_H-M   'P 1'
#
loop_
_entity.id
_entity.type
_entity.pdbx_description
1 polymer ?
#
loop_
_entity_poly.entity_id
_entity_poly.type
_entity_poly.pdbx_seq_one_letter_code
_entity_poly.pdbx_strand_id
1 'polypeptide(L)'
;MRYLLTWSAPYLHQGSGGESIGVYGIEGSKPGAAASAVFMAHETIGLTPSGYGSLLGQAMFTCRRYAAHWSAMSTGDTSFTVTPFNPIPAELEPSPDPAKIEAQKEFIRQNILYKSNTEIYNNPEAMYLLNHLGSDLNINVFACNFRNRDGSLNKDVEEANWLNNRIFERLSVTSAEENPLEVPFYLTSTTFKQEEYGICATEMKRRMGLEGHEGLVVLRNAVMSPFTTINDFIGTLADIFQKVVEEEVENARTRNEMKPSIHTFLLQGTGTKCYLVHTPTIHMASGRRQIILSVDVEGDLSRVAHANEKVQALIFHNTEPLLLDDIVDGSSFEGVLSVGHRRTGYKIKVINIKVVKKRSLMTEDLEASYPSLMPLYLYGTQGHLHLDHVITVVPNIHLSAGEIQCQFEKELTEEDLAKGLIVVADNVHEAAMQPFPLMKDLKINGDFFFNAGNVLRVTVYRDPYPASTMDPIPIGNVKEVVTKGTITLIGNLYVDSDALNVASEPSADAPFVRNRYGDMTAGTIKSWDRAVRQFHNKLTTAAPTK
;
A
#
# COMPACT_ATOMS: atom_id res chain seq x y z
N MET A 1 15.95 32.95 -34.41
CA MET A 1 15.13 32.00 -33.62
C MET A 1 14.03 32.68 -32.82
N ARG A 2 14.34 33.62 -31.90
CA ARG A 2 13.31 34.29 -31.05
C ARG A 2 12.13 34.95 -31.81
N TYR A 3 12.36 35.43 -33.02
CA TYR A 3 11.34 36.05 -33.87
C TYR A 3 10.31 35.05 -34.42
N LEU A 4 10.59 33.74 -34.39
CA LEU A 4 9.61 32.71 -34.77
C LEU A 4 8.40 32.68 -33.83
N LEU A 5 8.53 33.25 -32.63
CA LEU A 5 7.44 33.45 -31.67
C LEU A 5 6.61 34.71 -31.97
N THR A 6 6.91 35.42 -33.05
CA THR A 6 6.33 36.72 -33.38
C THR A 6 5.93 36.76 -34.86
N TRP A 7 5.09 37.73 -35.22
CA TRP A 7 4.85 38.10 -36.63
C TRP A 7 5.82 39.18 -37.13
N SER A 8 6.93 39.41 -36.43
CA SER A 8 7.95 40.40 -36.78
C SER A 8 9.19 39.72 -37.36
N ALA A 9 9.85 40.41 -38.29
CA ALA A 9 11.22 40.07 -38.70
C ALA A 9 12.24 40.84 -37.84
N PRO A 10 13.51 40.39 -37.77
CA PRO A 10 14.57 41.20 -37.18
C PRO A 10 14.73 42.52 -37.92
N TYR A 11 14.50 43.65 -37.25
CA TYR A 11 14.74 45.00 -37.77
C TYR A 11 16.11 45.51 -37.33
N LEU A 12 16.68 46.46 -38.08
CA LEU A 12 17.94 47.13 -37.72
C LEU A 12 17.74 48.05 -36.50
N HIS A 13 18.56 47.85 -35.47
CA HIS A 13 18.53 48.67 -34.26
C HIS A 13 18.87 50.15 -34.56
N GLN A 14 18.06 51.06 -34.05
CA GLN A 14 18.28 52.51 -34.13
C GLN A 14 18.61 53.01 -32.72
N GLY A 15 19.86 53.46 -32.48
CA GLY A 15 20.40 53.75 -31.14
C GLY A 15 19.68 54.83 -30.31
N SER A 16 18.68 55.51 -30.88
CA SER A 16 17.83 56.48 -30.19
C SER A 16 16.60 55.87 -29.49
N GLY A 17 16.32 54.57 -29.67
CA GLY A 17 15.19 53.87 -29.04
C GLY A 17 15.60 52.51 -28.47
N GLY A 18 15.32 52.29 -27.18
CA GLY A 18 15.55 50.99 -26.54
C GLY A 18 14.62 49.91 -27.11
N GLU A 19 15.15 48.71 -27.34
CA GLU A 19 14.33 47.58 -27.78
C GLU A 19 13.60 46.93 -26.59
N SER A 20 12.30 46.68 -26.77
CA SER A 20 11.53 45.91 -25.79
C SER A 20 11.87 44.43 -25.91
N ILE A 21 12.45 43.86 -24.85
CA ILE A 21 12.78 42.42 -24.79
C ILE A 21 11.55 41.55 -24.48
N GLY A 22 10.45 42.14 -24.01
CA GLY A 22 9.25 41.43 -23.56
C GLY A 22 8.44 40.74 -24.66
N VAL A 23 8.70 41.04 -25.94
CA VAL A 23 7.91 40.54 -27.08
C VAL A 23 8.36 39.17 -27.61
N TYR A 24 9.42 38.60 -27.04
CA TYR A 24 10.08 37.39 -27.56
C TYR A 24 9.83 36.15 -26.70
N GLY A 25 8.61 35.98 -26.18
CA GLY A 25 8.26 34.86 -25.33
C GLY A 25 6.75 34.70 -25.13
N ILE A 26 6.38 33.79 -24.24
CA ILE A 26 4.98 33.51 -23.90
C ILE A 26 4.36 34.66 -23.10
N GLU A 27 5.10 35.23 -22.16
CA GLU A 27 4.61 36.25 -21.24
C GLU A 27 4.70 37.68 -21.81
N GLY A 28 3.78 38.55 -21.37
CA GLY A 28 3.79 39.99 -21.63
C GLY A 28 4.48 40.79 -20.51
N SER A 29 3.70 41.44 -19.65
CA SER A 29 4.22 42.19 -18.49
C SER A 29 5.00 41.27 -17.56
N LYS A 30 6.27 41.60 -17.29
CA LYS A 30 7.17 40.81 -16.43
C LYS A 30 8.03 41.71 -15.53
N PRO A 31 8.34 41.30 -14.30
CA PRO A 31 8.97 42.17 -13.31
C PRO A 31 10.46 42.38 -13.60
N GLY A 32 10.89 43.63 -13.79
CA GLY A 32 12.32 43.98 -13.88
C GLY A 32 13.11 43.61 -12.61
N ALA A 33 12.42 43.47 -11.47
CA ALA A 33 13.02 43.01 -10.22
C ALA A 33 13.60 41.59 -10.31
N ALA A 34 12.99 40.68 -11.08
CA ALA A 34 13.52 39.33 -11.26
C ALA A 34 14.86 39.34 -12.02
N ALA A 35 14.96 40.14 -13.07
CA ALA A 35 16.23 40.34 -13.80
C ALA A 35 17.30 40.95 -12.90
N SER A 36 16.93 41.93 -12.06
CA SER A 36 17.84 42.55 -11.10
C SER A 36 18.34 41.56 -10.05
N ALA A 37 17.46 40.69 -9.52
CA ALA A 37 17.82 39.68 -8.55
C ALA A 37 18.82 38.65 -9.12
N VAL A 38 18.55 38.13 -10.32
CA VAL A 38 19.45 37.19 -11.01
C VAL A 38 20.77 37.85 -11.36
N PHE A 39 20.75 39.10 -11.84
CA PHE A 39 21.96 39.88 -12.11
C PHE A 39 22.82 40.03 -10.85
N MET A 40 22.23 40.48 -9.73
CA MET A 40 22.94 40.60 -8.46
C MET A 40 23.55 39.27 -8.00
N ALA A 41 22.82 38.15 -8.16
CA ALA A 41 23.35 36.83 -7.84
C ALA A 41 24.55 36.45 -8.72
N HIS A 42 24.47 36.69 -10.05
CA HIS A 42 25.57 36.43 -10.98
C HIS A 42 26.82 37.24 -10.68
N GLU A 43 26.66 38.55 -10.40
CA GLU A 43 27.80 39.43 -10.12
C GLU A 43 28.40 39.18 -8.72
N THR A 44 27.58 38.82 -7.72
CA THR A 44 28.04 38.62 -6.35
C THR A 44 28.67 37.24 -6.16
N ILE A 45 28.03 36.19 -6.68
CA ILE A 45 28.50 34.81 -6.52
C ILE A 45 29.54 34.49 -7.60
N GLY A 46 29.33 34.94 -8.84
CA GLY A 46 30.21 34.70 -9.97
C GLY A 46 29.83 33.45 -10.76
N LEU A 47 29.57 33.60 -12.07
CA LEU A 47 29.35 32.48 -13.00
C LEU A 47 30.68 31.81 -13.42
N THR A 48 31.47 31.39 -12.43
CA THR A 48 32.81 30.83 -12.60
C THR A 48 33.05 29.64 -11.66
N PRO A 49 34.10 28.83 -11.88
CA PRO A 49 34.45 27.75 -10.98
C PRO A 49 34.72 28.20 -9.53
N SER A 50 35.30 29.39 -9.33
CA SER A 50 35.56 29.95 -7.99
C SER A 50 34.32 30.61 -7.35
N GLY A 51 33.24 30.78 -8.10
CA GLY A 51 31.97 31.34 -7.65
C GLY A 51 30.91 30.26 -7.44
N TYR A 52 29.93 30.20 -8.33
CA TYR A 52 28.90 29.16 -8.33
C TYR A 52 29.49 27.75 -8.37
N GLY A 53 30.63 27.54 -9.06
CA GLY A 53 31.30 26.23 -9.04
C GLY A 53 31.76 25.81 -7.64
N SER A 54 32.18 26.76 -6.80
CA SER A 54 32.60 26.47 -5.41
C SER A 54 31.41 26.23 -4.50
N LEU A 55 30.33 27.00 -4.64
CA LEU A 55 29.08 26.79 -3.91
C LEU A 55 28.46 25.43 -4.25
N LEU A 56 28.30 25.13 -5.53
CA LEU A 56 27.71 23.88 -6.00
C LEU A 56 28.63 22.68 -5.74
N GLY A 57 29.95 22.87 -5.81
CA GLY A 57 30.93 21.85 -5.44
C GLY A 57 30.84 21.44 -3.97
N GLN A 58 30.61 22.39 -3.06
CA GLN A 58 30.35 22.08 -1.65
C GLN A 58 29.03 21.32 -1.46
N ALA A 59 27.95 21.76 -2.11
CA ALA A 59 26.69 21.03 -2.08
C ALA A 59 26.81 19.60 -2.65
N MET A 60 27.63 19.41 -3.68
CA MET A 60 27.92 18.10 -4.27
C MET A 60 28.74 17.21 -3.32
N PHE A 61 29.72 17.77 -2.61
CA PHE A 61 30.41 17.06 -1.54
C PHE A 61 29.42 16.61 -0.45
N THR A 62 28.53 17.50 0.00
CA THR A 62 27.45 17.15 0.94
C THR A 62 26.55 16.03 0.38
N CYS A 63 26.20 16.10 -0.91
CA CYS A 63 25.35 15.09 -1.55
C CYS A 63 25.99 13.70 -1.54
N ARG A 64 27.30 13.62 -1.83
CA ARG A 64 28.06 12.37 -1.81
C ARG A 64 28.23 11.84 -0.39
N ARG A 65 28.39 12.72 0.61
CA ARG A 65 28.40 12.34 2.02
C ARG A 65 27.07 11.71 2.44
N TYR A 66 25.93 12.24 1.99
CA TYR A 66 24.62 11.59 2.19
C TYR A 66 24.55 10.23 1.50
N ALA A 67 24.99 10.17 0.24
CA ALA A 67 25.00 8.93 -0.53
C ALA A 67 25.84 7.83 0.13
N ALA A 68 26.93 8.18 0.83
CA ALA A 68 27.70 7.22 1.62
C ALA A 68 26.84 6.55 2.70
N HIS A 69 26.01 7.32 3.44
CA HIS A 69 25.07 6.74 4.41
C HIS A 69 24.04 5.85 3.70
N TRP A 70 23.40 6.33 2.63
CA TRP A 70 22.41 5.54 1.87
C TRP A 70 22.97 4.25 1.28
N SER A 71 24.28 4.21 1.01
CA SER A 71 24.94 3.05 0.39
C SER A 71 25.43 2.00 1.40
N ALA A 72 25.63 2.38 2.67
CA ALA A 72 26.32 1.53 3.64
C ALA A 72 25.68 1.47 5.04
N MET A 73 24.57 2.19 5.29
CA MET A 73 23.90 2.19 6.59
C MET A 73 23.38 0.81 6.99
N SER A 74 22.75 0.08 6.07
CA SER A 74 22.23 -1.26 6.37
C SER A 74 23.32 -2.34 6.29
N THR A 75 23.15 -3.40 7.07
CA THR A 75 24.05 -4.57 7.12
C THR A 75 23.27 -5.88 6.88
N GLY A 76 23.96 -7.02 6.99
CA GLY A 76 23.31 -8.34 7.03
C GLY A 76 22.40 -8.54 8.24
N ASP A 77 22.67 -7.84 9.35
CA ASP A 77 22.01 -8.06 10.64
C ASP A 77 20.93 -7.01 10.97
N THR A 78 20.88 -5.90 10.24
CA THR A 78 19.86 -4.86 10.46
C THR A 78 18.45 -5.38 10.16
N SER A 79 17.44 -4.88 10.85
CA SER A 79 16.03 -5.19 10.55
C SER A 79 15.59 -4.64 9.18
N PHE A 80 16.32 -3.69 8.63
CA PHE A 80 16.06 -3.02 7.37
C PHE A 80 17.24 -3.10 6.41
N THR A 81 16.97 -2.80 5.14
CA THR A 81 17.96 -2.57 4.09
C THR A 81 17.71 -1.20 3.48
N VAL A 82 18.78 -0.51 3.07
CA VAL A 82 18.72 0.72 2.28
C VAL A 82 19.46 0.47 0.99
N THR A 83 18.77 0.63 -0.14
CA THR A 83 19.36 0.43 -1.46
C THR A 83 19.44 1.79 -2.17
N PRO A 84 20.63 2.30 -2.49
CA PRO A 84 20.77 3.53 -3.26
C PRO A 84 20.42 3.25 -4.73
N PHE A 85 19.78 4.20 -5.40
CA PHE A 85 19.47 4.09 -6.83
C PHE A 85 20.74 3.95 -7.67
N ASN A 86 21.74 4.80 -7.39
CA ASN A 86 23.08 4.70 -7.97
C ASN A 86 23.89 3.67 -7.17
N PRO A 87 24.26 2.52 -7.76
CA PRO A 87 25.04 1.50 -7.05
C PRO A 87 26.45 2.00 -6.71
N ILE A 88 27.05 1.44 -5.66
CA ILE A 88 28.48 1.66 -5.40
C ILE A 88 29.34 1.03 -6.51
N PRO A 89 30.58 1.49 -6.74
CA PRO A 89 31.41 0.98 -7.85
C PRO A 89 31.56 -0.55 -7.92
N ALA A 90 31.67 -1.23 -6.78
CA ALA A 90 31.78 -2.69 -6.74
C ALA A 90 30.50 -3.41 -7.24
N GLU A 91 29.33 -2.79 -7.12
CA GLU A 91 28.06 -3.32 -7.63
C GLU A 91 27.92 -3.13 -9.15
N LEU A 92 28.72 -2.25 -9.76
CA LEU A 92 28.72 -1.97 -11.21
C LEU A 92 29.70 -2.85 -12.00
N GLU A 93 30.51 -3.68 -11.32
CA GLU A 93 31.39 -4.63 -12.00
C GLU A 93 30.56 -5.62 -12.86
N PRO A 94 31.04 -6.08 -14.04
CA PRO A 94 30.27 -6.97 -14.92
C PRO A 94 29.79 -8.27 -14.27
N SER A 95 30.51 -8.74 -13.25
CA SER A 95 30.18 -9.88 -12.41
C SER A 95 30.37 -9.47 -10.95
N PRO A 96 29.37 -8.82 -10.32
CA PRO A 96 29.53 -8.26 -8.99
C PRO A 96 29.72 -9.39 -7.96
N ASP A 97 30.82 -9.33 -7.22
CA ASP A 97 31.12 -10.26 -6.13
C ASP A 97 30.54 -9.73 -4.80
N PRO A 98 29.61 -10.44 -4.15
CA PRO A 98 29.02 -10.02 -2.88
C PRO A 98 30.07 -9.71 -1.80
N ALA A 99 31.19 -10.44 -1.77
CA ALA A 99 32.25 -10.20 -0.78
C ALA A 99 32.96 -8.87 -1.02
N LYS A 100 33.20 -8.49 -2.28
CA LYS A 100 33.76 -7.17 -2.64
C LYS A 100 32.79 -6.03 -2.38
N ILE A 101 31.50 -6.26 -2.65
CA ILE A 101 30.45 -5.28 -2.35
C ILE A 101 30.43 -4.99 -0.85
N GLU A 102 30.40 -6.03 -0.01
CA GLU A 102 30.40 -5.83 1.44
C GLU A 102 31.72 -5.22 1.94
N ALA A 103 32.87 -5.62 1.38
CA ALA A 103 34.15 -5.00 1.72
C ALA A 103 34.19 -3.50 1.38
N GLN A 104 33.59 -3.09 0.25
CA GLN A 104 33.48 -1.68 -0.11
C GLN A 104 32.49 -0.92 0.79
N LYS A 105 31.36 -1.53 1.17
CA LYS A 105 30.44 -0.96 2.17
C LYS A 105 31.13 -0.79 3.52
N GLU A 106 31.89 -1.78 3.95
CA GLU A 106 32.65 -1.72 5.20
C GLU A 106 33.74 -0.65 5.16
N PHE A 107 34.43 -0.49 4.03
CA PHE A 107 35.35 0.62 3.83
C PHE A 107 34.65 1.98 3.99
N ILE A 108 33.45 2.14 3.42
CA ILE A 108 32.64 3.36 3.60
C ILE A 108 32.32 3.60 5.07
N ARG A 109 31.87 2.57 5.81
CA ARG A 109 31.58 2.67 7.25
C ARG A 109 32.80 3.09 8.07
N GLN A 110 33.96 2.53 7.77
CA GLN A 110 35.19 2.77 8.55
C GLN A 110 35.87 4.11 8.23
N ASN A 111 35.85 4.55 6.96
CA ASN A 111 36.68 5.65 6.47
C ASN A 111 35.89 6.91 6.07
N ILE A 112 34.57 6.81 5.93
CA ILE A 112 33.73 7.93 5.48
C ILE A 112 32.65 8.25 6.52
N LEU A 113 31.82 7.29 6.91
CA LEU A 113 30.71 7.56 7.83
C LEU A 113 31.22 8.08 9.17
N TYR A 114 30.52 9.08 9.70
CA TYR A 114 30.83 9.71 10.99
C TYR A 114 32.25 10.30 11.14
N LYS A 115 32.97 10.50 10.03
CA LYS A 115 34.28 11.17 10.00
C LYS A 115 34.12 12.67 9.73
N SER A 116 35.04 13.47 10.27
CA SER A 116 35.09 14.89 9.93
C SER A 116 35.51 15.10 8.47
N ASN A 117 35.14 16.24 7.91
CA ASN A 117 35.53 16.61 6.54
C ASN A 117 37.05 16.57 6.34
N THR A 118 37.83 16.99 7.34
CA THR A 118 39.29 17.02 7.30
C THR A 118 39.87 15.60 7.23
N GLU A 119 39.36 14.66 8.00
CA GLU A 119 39.82 13.26 7.98
C GLU A 119 39.58 12.63 6.61
N ILE A 120 38.39 12.84 6.04
CA ILE A 120 38.03 12.30 4.72
C ILE A 120 38.90 12.94 3.64
N TYR A 121 39.02 14.27 3.64
CA TYR A 121 39.81 14.99 2.64
C TYR A 121 41.29 14.57 2.63
N ASN A 122 41.85 14.28 3.81
CA ASN A 122 43.22 13.83 3.96
C ASN A 122 43.40 12.33 3.66
N ASN A 123 42.33 11.59 3.35
CA ASN A 123 42.37 10.19 2.92
C ASN A 123 42.05 10.12 1.40
N PRO A 124 43.08 9.98 0.53
CA PRO A 124 42.89 9.95 -0.92
C PRO A 124 41.99 8.81 -1.41
N GLU A 125 42.04 7.65 -0.76
CA GLU A 125 41.21 6.49 -1.11
C GLU A 125 39.74 6.75 -0.77
N ALA A 126 39.48 7.34 0.40
CA ALA A 126 38.13 7.74 0.80
C ALA A 126 37.55 8.81 -0.13
N MET A 127 38.33 9.83 -0.49
CA MET A 127 37.90 10.86 -1.45
C MET A 127 37.64 10.30 -2.84
N TYR A 128 38.49 9.38 -3.31
CA TYR A 128 38.30 8.71 -4.58
C TYR A 128 36.97 7.94 -4.59
N LEU A 129 36.72 7.12 -3.58
CA LEU A 129 35.46 6.38 -3.49
C LEU A 129 34.26 7.32 -3.37
N LEU A 130 34.32 8.32 -2.48
CA LEU A 130 33.24 9.29 -2.26
C LEU A 130 32.84 10.02 -3.55
N ASN A 131 33.79 10.31 -4.44
CA ASN A 131 33.55 10.95 -5.73
C ASN A 131 32.68 10.09 -6.69
N HIS A 132 32.49 8.80 -6.40
CA HIS A 132 31.71 7.86 -7.20
C HIS A 132 30.41 7.41 -6.50
N LEU A 133 30.01 8.05 -5.41
CA LEU A 133 28.78 7.70 -4.68
C LEU A 133 27.63 8.63 -5.02
N GLY A 134 26.44 8.06 -5.24
CA GLY A 134 25.19 8.80 -5.35
C GLY A 134 24.94 9.44 -6.71
N SER A 135 24.15 10.51 -6.68
CA SER A 135 23.64 11.21 -7.86
C SER A 135 24.72 11.93 -8.67
N ASP A 136 24.52 12.00 -9.99
CA ASP A 136 25.33 12.83 -10.88
C ASP A 136 25.22 14.33 -10.55
N LEU A 137 24.01 14.80 -10.21
CA LEU A 137 23.68 16.22 -10.01
C LEU A 137 22.80 16.44 -8.77
N ASN A 138 23.34 16.06 -7.62
CA ASN A 138 22.85 16.45 -6.28
C ASN A 138 21.43 15.98 -5.89
N ILE A 139 20.88 14.94 -6.52
CA ILE A 139 19.58 14.38 -6.17
C ILE A 139 19.73 12.88 -5.95
N ASN A 140 20.00 12.48 -4.71
CA ASN A 140 20.08 11.08 -4.34
C ASN A 140 18.68 10.46 -4.32
N VAL A 141 18.55 9.27 -4.89
CA VAL A 141 17.36 8.44 -4.78
C VAL A 141 17.77 7.14 -4.08
N PHE A 142 16.93 6.65 -3.19
CA PHE A 142 17.13 5.39 -2.48
C PHE A 142 15.78 4.86 -2.00
N ALA A 143 15.73 3.60 -1.58
CA ALA A 143 14.53 3.03 -0.98
C ALA A 143 14.89 2.01 0.10
N CYS A 144 13.97 1.84 1.04
CA CYS A 144 14.09 0.90 2.13
C CYS A 144 13.32 -0.39 1.83
N ASN A 145 13.84 -1.51 2.34
CA ASN A 145 13.10 -2.76 2.45
C ASN A 145 13.35 -3.34 3.87
N PHE A 146 12.57 -4.32 4.31
CA PHE A 146 12.66 -4.87 5.66
C PHE A 146 12.87 -6.38 5.67
N ARG A 147 13.40 -6.87 6.79
CA ARG A 147 13.49 -8.30 7.10
C ARG A 147 12.43 -8.66 8.11
N ASN A 148 11.80 -9.81 7.93
CA ASN A 148 10.93 -10.43 8.92
C ASN A 148 11.71 -10.79 10.20
N ARG A 149 11.00 -11.19 11.25
CA ARG A 149 11.63 -11.56 12.54
C ARG A 149 12.52 -12.80 12.43
N ASP A 150 12.28 -13.66 11.44
CA ASP A 150 13.11 -14.83 11.14
C ASP A 150 14.36 -14.51 10.30
N GLY A 151 14.56 -13.23 9.93
CA GLY A 151 15.68 -12.75 9.11
C GLY A 151 15.44 -12.83 7.60
N SER A 152 14.32 -13.42 7.14
CA SER A 152 13.99 -13.43 5.72
C SER A 152 13.71 -12.01 5.20
N LEU A 153 14.18 -11.70 3.99
CA LEU A 153 13.92 -10.40 3.35
C LEU A 153 12.52 -10.38 2.76
N ASN A 154 11.78 -9.28 2.96
CA ASN A 154 10.51 -9.06 2.27
C ASN A 154 10.72 -9.01 0.75
N LYS A 155 9.82 -9.67 0.02
CA LYS A 155 9.80 -9.67 -1.45
C LYS A 155 8.62 -8.92 -2.04
N ASP A 156 7.62 -8.60 -1.22
CA ASP A 156 6.39 -7.93 -1.66
C ASP A 156 6.65 -6.43 -1.90
N VAL A 157 6.41 -5.98 -3.13
CA VAL A 157 6.61 -4.60 -3.55
C VAL A 157 5.67 -3.64 -2.81
N GLU A 158 4.43 -4.02 -2.55
CA GLU A 158 3.46 -3.15 -1.87
C GLU A 158 3.77 -3.00 -0.38
N GLU A 159 4.35 -4.01 0.26
CA GLU A 159 4.85 -3.87 1.64
C GLU A 159 6.11 -2.99 1.73
N ALA A 160 6.97 -3.02 0.70
CA ALA A 160 8.06 -2.06 0.59
C ALA A 160 7.54 -0.65 0.32
N ASN A 161 6.52 -0.50 -0.53
CA ASN A 161 5.86 0.80 -0.77
C ASN A 161 5.23 1.35 0.51
N TRP A 162 4.54 0.51 1.28
CA TRP A 162 3.97 0.86 2.57
C TRP A 162 5.03 1.39 3.53
N LEU A 163 6.16 0.70 3.65
CA LEU A 163 7.28 1.14 4.49
C LEU A 163 7.84 2.50 4.03
N ASN A 164 8.15 2.66 2.74
CA ASN A 164 8.75 3.89 2.22
C ASN A 164 7.80 5.08 2.31
N ASN A 165 6.50 4.89 2.06
CA ASN A 165 5.49 5.94 2.23
C ASN A 165 5.44 6.42 3.69
N ARG A 166 5.46 5.50 4.66
CA ARG A 166 5.45 5.86 6.08
C ARG A 166 6.72 6.56 6.54
N ILE A 167 7.89 6.12 6.06
CA ILE A 167 9.15 6.84 6.30
C ILE A 167 9.07 8.26 5.73
N PHE A 168 8.48 8.44 4.54
CA PHE A 168 8.28 9.74 3.93
C PHE A 168 7.34 10.62 4.74
N GLU A 169 6.18 10.11 5.18
CA GLU A 169 5.23 10.82 6.05
C GLU A 169 5.95 11.39 7.29
N ARG A 170 6.66 10.53 8.03
CA ARG A 170 7.45 10.88 9.23
C ARG A 170 8.54 11.94 9.00
N LEU A 171 8.98 12.10 7.76
CA LEU A 171 10.09 12.97 7.34
C LEU A 171 9.64 13.98 6.29
N SER A 172 8.37 14.40 6.33
CA SER A 172 7.81 15.43 5.47
C SER A 172 6.69 16.16 6.19
N VAL A 173 6.02 17.08 5.49
CA VAL A 173 4.80 17.73 5.96
C VAL A 173 3.81 17.67 4.81
N THR A 174 2.71 16.92 4.99
CA THR A 174 1.75 16.66 3.90
C THR A 174 0.34 17.17 4.19
N SER A 175 0.07 17.58 5.43
CA SER A 175 -1.19 18.15 5.87
C SER A 175 -1.00 19.44 6.68
N ALA A 176 -2.08 20.21 6.81
CA ALA A 176 -2.10 21.41 7.65
C ALA A 176 -2.24 21.12 9.15
N GLU A 177 -2.46 19.85 9.53
CA GLU A 177 -2.62 19.42 10.92
C GLU A 177 -1.27 19.18 11.61
N GLU A 178 -0.20 18.99 10.82
CA GLU A 178 1.15 18.73 11.30
C GLU A 178 1.88 20.01 11.72
N ASN A 179 2.72 19.90 12.75
CA ASN A 179 3.64 20.97 13.13
C ASN A 179 4.97 20.79 12.37
N PRO A 180 5.28 21.62 11.36
CA PRO A 180 6.51 21.50 10.59
C PRO A 180 7.78 21.66 11.44
N LEU A 181 7.69 22.31 12.61
CA LEU A 181 8.84 22.52 13.49
C LEU A 181 9.25 21.25 14.26
N GLU A 182 8.40 20.23 14.28
CA GLU A 182 8.66 18.95 14.95
C GLU A 182 9.30 17.90 14.03
N VAL A 183 9.26 18.12 12.71
CA VAL A 183 9.84 17.21 11.71
C VAL A 183 11.37 17.39 11.71
N PRO A 184 12.14 16.36 12.14
CA PRO A 184 13.57 16.53 12.45
C PRO A 184 14.46 16.44 11.20
N PHE A 185 13.94 15.88 10.11
CA PHE A 185 14.65 15.75 8.84
C PHE A 185 13.61 15.67 7.70
N TYR A 186 13.93 16.27 6.55
CA TYR A 186 13.02 16.40 5.42
C TYR A 186 13.50 15.60 4.21
N LEU A 187 12.62 14.75 3.69
CA LEU A 187 12.76 14.02 2.45
C LEU A 187 11.59 14.32 1.50
N THR A 188 11.79 14.04 0.22
CA THR A 188 10.71 13.97 -0.76
C THR A 188 10.53 12.52 -1.20
N SER A 189 9.40 12.17 -1.81
CA SER A 189 9.14 10.83 -2.33
C SER A 189 8.58 10.91 -3.76
N THR A 190 8.75 9.83 -4.53
CA THR A 190 8.13 9.65 -5.85
C THR A 190 7.88 8.17 -6.11
N THR A 191 7.04 7.86 -7.09
CA THR A 191 6.79 6.49 -7.54
C THR A 191 7.41 6.26 -8.91
N PHE A 192 8.27 5.24 -9.02
CA PHE A 192 8.74 4.71 -10.29
C PHE A 192 7.65 3.81 -10.88
N LYS A 193 6.76 4.41 -11.66
CA LYS A 193 5.74 3.65 -12.39
C LYS A 193 6.37 2.73 -13.41
N GLN A 194 5.92 1.49 -13.47
CA GLN A 194 6.48 0.47 -14.35
C GLN A 194 6.38 0.86 -15.84
N GLU A 195 5.32 1.56 -16.24
CA GLU A 195 5.08 2.03 -17.61
C GLU A 195 6.01 3.19 -18.04
N GLU A 196 6.49 4.01 -17.09
CA GLU A 196 7.36 5.16 -17.35
C GLU A 196 8.84 4.78 -17.21
N TYR A 197 9.19 4.02 -16.17
CA TYR A 197 10.57 3.69 -15.82
C TYR A 197 11.06 2.35 -16.40
N GLY A 198 10.16 1.43 -16.76
CA GLY A 198 10.50 0.16 -17.41
C GLY A 198 11.62 -0.62 -16.69
N ILE A 199 12.69 -0.92 -17.42
CA ILE A 199 13.86 -1.67 -16.93
C ILE A 199 14.51 -1.00 -15.70
N CYS A 200 14.45 0.33 -15.60
CA CYS A 200 14.99 1.07 -14.46
C CYS A 200 14.27 0.72 -13.15
N ALA A 201 12.93 0.65 -13.18
CA ALA A 201 12.13 0.24 -12.01
C ALA A 201 12.35 -1.24 -11.69
N THR A 202 12.45 -2.09 -12.71
CA THR A 202 12.74 -3.52 -12.56
C THR A 202 14.09 -3.75 -11.88
N GLU A 203 15.15 -3.03 -12.30
CA GLU A 203 16.48 -3.18 -11.71
C GLU A 203 16.54 -2.66 -10.27
N MET A 204 15.83 -1.56 -9.95
CA MET A 204 15.73 -1.08 -8.58
C MET A 204 15.05 -2.10 -7.66
N LYS A 205 13.91 -2.66 -8.07
CA LYS A 205 13.21 -3.72 -7.33
C LYS A 205 14.10 -4.94 -7.12
N ARG A 206 14.79 -5.39 -8.18
CA ARG A 206 15.74 -6.52 -8.11
C ARG A 206 16.85 -6.29 -7.09
N ARG A 207 17.47 -5.09 -7.08
CA ARG A 207 18.52 -4.72 -6.12
C ARG A 207 18.02 -4.58 -4.69
N MET A 208 16.73 -4.30 -4.49
CA MET A 208 16.07 -4.32 -3.18
C MET A 208 15.66 -5.74 -2.73
N GLY A 209 15.76 -6.75 -3.60
CA GLY A 209 15.29 -8.11 -3.34
C GLY A 209 13.77 -8.28 -3.45
N LEU A 210 13.10 -7.39 -4.17
CA LEU A 210 11.66 -7.42 -4.40
C LEU A 210 11.31 -8.14 -5.70
N GLU A 211 10.13 -8.76 -5.72
CA GLU A 211 9.57 -9.51 -6.85
C GLU A 211 8.16 -8.98 -7.14
N GLY A 212 7.91 -8.49 -8.36
CA GLY A 212 6.60 -7.93 -8.72
C GLY A 212 6.64 -6.90 -9.86
N HIS A 213 5.46 -6.58 -10.42
CA HIS A 213 5.29 -5.67 -11.56
C HIS A 213 4.75 -4.29 -11.18
N GLU A 214 4.47 -4.07 -9.90
CA GLU A 214 3.90 -2.87 -9.34
C GLU A 214 4.86 -1.68 -9.44
N GLY A 215 4.32 -0.46 -9.31
CA GLY A 215 5.13 0.74 -9.19
C GLY A 215 5.90 0.73 -7.87
N LEU A 216 7.13 1.25 -7.87
CA LEU A 216 7.98 1.28 -6.67
C LEU A 216 8.05 2.70 -6.10
N VAL A 217 7.65 2.87 -4.84
CA VAL A 217 7.88 4.10 -4.08
C VAL A 217 9.34 4.18 -3.67
N VAL A 218 9.96 5.33 -3.96
CA VAL A 218 11.35 5.61 -3.61
C VAL A 218 11.46 6.96 -2.91
N LEU A 219 12.43 7.06 -2.00
CA LEU A 219 12.76 8.28 -1.29
C LEU A 219 13.78 9.11 -2.09
N ARG A 220 13.62 10.43 -2.06
CA ARG A 220 14.41 11.40 -2.82
C ARG A 220 14.98 12.48 -1.89
N ASN A 221 16.30 12.60 -1.92
CA ASN A 221 17.09 13.55 -1.15
C ASN A 221 17.83 14.51 -2.10
N ALA A 222 17.21 15.67 -2.37
CA ALA A 222 17.83 16.75 -3.12
C ALA A 222 18.71 17.61 -2.21
N VAL A 223 19.98 17.78 -2.55
CA VAL A 223 20.98 18.39 -1.68
C VAL A 223 21.48 19.69 -2.28
N MET A 224 21.01 20.80 -1.70
CA MET A 224 21.45 22.16 -2.09
C MET A 224 22.28 22.82 -1.00
N SER A 225 22.34 22.24 0.21
CA SER A 225 23.01 22.82 1.37
C SER A 225 24.53 22.59 1.32
N PRO A 226 25.35 23.64 1.41
CA PRO A 226 26.79 23.51 1.63
C PRO A 226 27.15 23.28 3.11
N PHE A 227 26.18 23.28 4.04
CA PHE A 227 26.43 23.38 5.48
C PHE A 227 26.33 22.06 6.24
N THR A 228 25.63 21.06 5.72
CA THR A 228 25.24 19.87 6.49
C THR A 228 26.42 18.99 6.94
N THR A 229 27.58 19.15 6.33
CA THR A 229 28.78 18.37 6.71
C THR A 229 29.57 19.01 7.86
N ILE A 230 29.24 20.24 8.27
CA ILE A 230 29.89 20.93 9.39
C ILE A 230 29.62 20.14 10.67
N ASN A 231 30.68 19.85 11.43
CA ASN A 231 30.64 19.04 12.64
C ASN A 231 29.95 17.68 12.47
N ASP A 232 29.97 17.13 11.26
CA ASP A 232 29.28 15.88 10.91
C ASP A 232 27.78 15.88 11.25
N PHE A 233 27.11 17.03 11.12
CA PHE A 233 25.66 17.09 11.33
C PHE A 233 24.89 16.12 10.42
N ILE A 234 25.47 15.76 9.27
CA ILE A 234 24.95 14.71 8.39
C ILE A 234 24.84 13.34 9.07
N GLY A 235 25.80 12.97 9.94
CA GLY A 235 25.74 11.75 10.74
C GLY A 235 24.55 11.77 11.71
N THR A 236 24.29 12.92 12.34
CA THR A 236 23.09 13.11 13.19
C THR A 236 21.80 12.91 12.40
N LEU A 237 21.71 13.44 11.17
CA LEU A 237 20.53 13.24 10.31
C LEU A 237 20.39 11.79 9.85
N ALA A 238 21.50 11.09 9.63
CA ALA A 238 21.50 9.67 9.31
C ALA A 238 20.98 8.82 10.50
N ASP A 239 21.37 9.15 11.74
CA ASP A 239 20.88 8.49 12.95
C ASP A 239 19.37 8.70 13.15
N ILE A 240 18.89 9.93 12.91
CA ILE A 240 17.47 10.27 12.95
C ILE A 240 16.70 9.44 11.91
N PHE A 241 17.21 9.37 10.69
CA PHE A 241 16.62 8.56 9.63
C PHE A 241 16.58 7.08 10.04
N GLN A 242 17.70 6.51 10.48
CA GLN A 242 17.79 5.12 10.91
C GLN A 242 16.76 4.80 12.01
N LYS A 243 16.64 5.66 13.03
CA LYS A 243 15.64 5.48 14.09
C LYS A 243 14.22 5.42 13.55
N VAL A 244 13.86 6.33 12.63
CA VAL A 244 12.53 6.33 12.00
C VAL A 244 12.30 5.05 11.19
N VAL A 245 13.30 4.60 10.43
CA VAL A 245 13.21 3.34 9.67
C VAL A 245 13.00 2.15 10.61
N GLU A 246 13.76 2.05 11.70
CA GLU A 246 13.63 0.96 12.68
C GLU A 246 12.23 0.94 13.32
N GLU A 247 11.66 2.11 13.68
CA GLU A 247 10.30 2.24 14.19
C GLU A 247 9.26 1.71 13.18
N GLU A 248 9.34 2.13 11.91
CA GLU A 248 8.35 1.72 10.89
C GLU A 248 8.56 0.27 10.42
N VAL A 249 9.77 -0.27 10.51
CA VAL A 249 10.04 -1.69 10.24
C VAL A 249 9.39 -2.59 11.28
N GLU A 250 9.35 -2.20 12.56
CA GLU A 250 8.60 -2.98 13.55
C GLU A 250 7.09 -2.97 13.26
N ASN A 251 6.55 -1.85 12.78
CA ASN A 251 5.15 -1.80 12.32
C ASN A 251 4.94 -2.72 11.09
N ALA A 252 5.86 -2.71 10.11
CA ALA A 252 5.81 -3.60 8.95
C ALA A 252 5.89 -5.08 9.35
N ARG A 253 6.75 -5.42 10.33
CA ARG A 253 6.85 -6.78 10.89
C ARG A 253 5.56 -7.21 11.55
N THR A 254 4.94 -6.36 12.36
CA THR A 254 3.66 -6.67 12.99
C THR A 254 2.55 -6.84 11.96
N ARG A 255 2.51 -6.00 10.94
CA ARG A 255 1.58 -6.09 9.81
C ARG A 255 1.71 -7.41 9.04
N ASN A 256 2.94 -7.89 8.83
CA ASN A 256 3.23 -9.06 8.00
C ASN A 256 3.41 -10.37 8.77
N GLU A 257 3.29 -10.34 10.10
CA GLU A 257 3.43 -11.53 10.92
C GLU A 257 2.24 -12.49 10.73
N MET A 258 2.51 -13.65 10.12
CA MET A 258 1.55 -14.75 10.01
C MET A 258 1.45 -15.49 11.36
N LYS A 259 0.55 -15.01 12.23
CA LYS A 259 0.26 -15.64 13.52
C LYS A 259 -1.21 -16.03 13.68
N PRO A 260 -1.50 -17.09 14.46
CA PRO A 260 -2.86 -17.39 14.88
C PRO A 260 -3.55 -16.14 15.43
N SER A 261 -4.73 -15.83 14.92
CA SER A 261 -5.44 -14.57 15.20
C SER A 261 -6.94 -14.80 15.36
N ILE A 262 -7.62 -13.76 15.82
CA ILE A 262 -9.08 -13.71 15.84
C ILE A 262 -9.54 -13.12 14.50
N HIS A 263 -10.30 -13.91 13.76
CA HIS A 263 -10.83 -13.59 12.45
C HIS A 263 -12.32 -13.31 12.54
N THR A 264 -12.82 -12.58 11.56
CA THR A 264 -14.22 -12.17 11.48
C THR A 264 -14.87 -12.84 10.28
N PHE A 265 -16.08 -13.35 10.48
CA PHE A 265 -16.86 -14.03 9.46
C PHE A 265 -18.30 -13.51 9.47
N LEU A 266 -18.89 -13.36 8.29
CA LEU A 266 -20.33 -13.18 8.13
C LEU A 266 -21.00 -14.56 8.16
N LEU A 267 -22.10 -14.68 8.91
CA LEU A 267 -22.93 -15.87 8.89
C LEU A 267 -24.07 -15.70 7.87
N GLN A 268 -24.16 -16.62 6.92
CA GLN A 268 -25.21 -16.67 5.91
C GLN A 268 -25.98 -18.00 5.99
N GLY A 269 -27.23 -17.99 5.51
CA GLY A 269 -28.11 -19.15 5.49
C GLY A 269 -29.11 -19.21 6.65
N THR A 270 -29.98 -20.22 6.57
CA THR A 270 -30.99 -20.57 7.58
C THR A 270 -30.57 -21.89 8.22
N GLY A 271 -30.83 -22.09 9.52
CA GLY A 271 -30.24 -23.15 10.37
C GLY A 271 -30.26 -24.62 9.91
N THR A 272 -30.77 -24.95 8.72
CA THR A 272 -30.55 -26.23 8.02
C THR A 272 -29.16 -26.37 7.39
N LYS A 273 -28.56 -25.27 6.90
CA LYS A 273 -27.17 -25.22 6.41
C LYS A 273 -26.67 -23.78 6.45
N CYS A 274 -25.51 -23.56 7.06
CA CYS A 274 -24.94 -22.23 7.24
C CYS A 274 -23.64 -22.09 6.45
N TYR A 275 -23.30 -20.85 6.15
CA TYR A 275 -22.03 -20.49 5.53
C TYR A 275 -21.33 -19.41 6.34
N LEU A 276 -20.01 -19.53 6.48
CA LEU A 276 -19.15 -18.48 7.00
C LEU A 276 -18.38 -17.84 5.85
N VAL A 277 -18.50 -16.52 5.71
CA VAL A 277 -17.73 -15.72 4.76
C VAL A 277 -16.73 -14.90 5.53
N HIS A 278 -15.44 -15.21 5.39
CA HIS A 278 -14.39 -14.43 6.04
C HIS A 278 -14.44 -12.98 5.54
N THR A 279 -14.27 -12.01 6.45
CA THR A 279 -14.12 -10.60 6.07
C THR A 279 -12.63 -10.29 5.91
N PRO A 280 -12.06 -10.39 4.69
CA PRO A 280 -10.64 -10.19 4.48
C PRO A 280 -10.21 -8.77 4.83
N THR A 281 -8.93 -8.63 5.16
CA THR A 281 -8.30 -7.33 5.30
C THR A 281 -6.90 -7.35 4.73
N ILE A 282 -6.49 -6.25 4.10
CA ILE A 282 -5.10 -6.05 3.69
C ILE A 282 -4.25 -5.41 4.79
N HIS A 283 -4.86 -4.97 5.91
CA HIS A 283 -4.15 -4.32 7.01
C HIS A 283 -3.25 -5.27 7.82
N MET A 284 -3.47 -6.59 7.68
CA MET A 284 -2.72 -7.65 8.33
C MET A 284 -2.55 -8.81 7.36
N ALA A 285 -1.34 -9.33 7.19
CA ALA A 285 -1.07 -10.45 6.29
C ALA A 285 -1.88 -11.71 6.65
N SER A 286 -2.10 -11.97 7.95
CA SER A 286 -2.91 -13.09 8.42
C SER A 286 -4.40 -13.02 8.01
N GLY A 287 -4.87 -11.85 7.56
CA GLY A 287 -6.23 -11.63 7.06
C GLY A 287 -6.35 -11.61 5.53
N ARG A 288 -5.25 -11.78 4.79
CA ARG A 288 -5.22 -11.74 3.31
C ARG A 288 -5.64 -13.07 2.69
N ARG A 289 -6.85 -13.50 3.02
CA ARG A 289 -7.51 -14.69 2.45
C ARG A 289 -8.97 -14.41 2.17
N GLN A 290 -9.44 -14.76 0.98
CA GLN A 290 -10.88 -14.82 0.72
C GLN A 290 -11.36 -16.25 0.99
N ILE A 291 -12.22 -16.42 1.99
CA ILE A 291 -12.65 -17.74 2.47
C ILE A 291 -14.16 -17.80 2.60
N ILE A 292 -14.75 -18.83 2.01
CA ILE A 292 -16.16 -19.21 2.15
C ILE A 292 -16.21 -20.66 2.62
N LEU A 293 -16.87 -20.90 3.73
CA LEU A 293 -17.01 -22.22 4.35
C LEU A 293 -18.48 -22.58 4.42
N SER A 294 -18.86 -23.82 4.12
CA SER A 294 -20.14 -24.37 4.59
C SER A 294 -19.93 -25.05 5.93
N VAL A 295 -20.79 -24.78 6.89
CA VAL A 295 -20.63 -25.24 8.28
C VAL A 295 -21.95 -25.70 8.88
N ASP A 296 -21.85 -26.63 9.82
CA ASP A 296 -22.92 -26.93 10.76
C ASP A 296 -22.65 -26.14 12.05
N VAL A 297 -23.71 -25.66 12.70
CA VAL A 297 -23.60 -24.81 13.89
C VAL A 297 -24.26 -25.48 15.09
N GLU A 298 -23.47 -25.76 16.12
CA GLU A 298 -23.94 -26.22 17.42
C GLU A 298 -24.18 -25.01 18.35
N GLY A 299 -25.43 -24.81 18.78
CA GLY A 299 -25.84 -23.73 19.67
C GLY A 299 -27.32 -23.36 19.52
N ASP A 300 -27.81 -22.44 20.37
CA ASP A 300 -29.18 -21.91 20.24
C ASP A 300 -29.26 -20.87 19.10
N LEU A 301 -29.63 -21.35 17.91
CA LEU A 301 -29.86 -20.53 16.72
C LEU A 301 -31.27 -19.93 16.64
N SER A 302 -32.16 -20.17 17.62
CA SER A 302 -33.53 -19.61 17.60
C SER A 302 -33.53 -18.08 17.52
N ARG A 303 -32.47 -17.44 18.02
CA ARG A 303 -32.26 -15.99 17.95
C ARG A 303 -31.56 -15.51 16.67
N VAL A 304 -30.97 -16.42 15.90
CA VAL A 304 -30.40 -16.17 14.56
C VAL A 304 -31.53 -16.02 13.53
N ALA A 305 -32.57 -16.84 13.64
CA ALA A 305 -33.79 -16.71 12.82
C ALA A 305 -34.45 -15.32 12.97
N HIS A 306 -34.55 -14.80 14.21
CA HIS A 306 -35.12 -13.48 14.52
C HIS A 306 -34.23 -12.28 14.09
N ALA A 307 -32.94 -12.52 13.82
CA ALA A 307 -32.00 -11.51 13.36
C ALA A 307 -32.06 -11.32 11.83
N ASN A 308 -32.22 -12.42 11.09
CA ASN A 308 -32.47 -12.39 9.63
C ASN A 308 -33.75 -11.59 9.31
N GLU A 309 -34.83 -11.75 10.10
CA GLU A 309 -36.08 -10.98 9.97
C GLU A 309 -35.91 -9.45 10.11
N LYS A 310 -34.81 -8.99 10.71
CA LYS A 310 -34.51 -7.55 10.90
C LYS A 310 -33.42 -7.02 9.98
N VAL A 311 -32.93 -7.83 9.03
CA VAL A 311 -31.89 -7.45 8.04
C VAL A 311 -30.63 -6.87 8.70
N GLN A 312 -30.13 -7.52 9.76
CA GLN A 312 -28.87 -7.14 10.40
C GLN A 312 -27.79 -8.18 10.11
N ALA A 313 -26.57 -7.71 9.81
CA ALA A 313 -25.43 -8.59 9.62
C ALA A 313 -25.19 -9.45 10.87
N LEU A 314 -25.01 -10.75 10.63
CA LEU A 314 -24.64 -11.73 11.64
C LEU A 314 -23.13 -11.93 11.57
N ILE A 315 -22.44 -11.53 12.64
CA ILE A 315 -20.98 -11.52 12.68
C ILE A 315 -20.51 -12.58 13.66
N PHE A 316 -19.65 -13.46 13.19
CA PHE A 316 -19.03 -14.51 13.97
C PHE A 316 -17.52 -14.25 14.09
N HIS A 317 -16.98 -14.42 15.30
CA HIS A 317 -15.54 -14.40 15.55
C HIS A 317 -15.11 -15.69 16.22
N ASN A 318 -14.00 -16.30 15.80
CA ASN A 318 -13.42 -17.40 16.58
C ASN A 318 -12.96 -16.89 17.96
N THR A 319 -13.04 -17.72 19.00
CA THR A 319 -12.59 -17.35 20.35
C THR A 319 -11.12 -17.67 20.58
N GLU A 320 -10.68 -18.81 20.04
CA GLU A 320 -9.29 -19.25 20.11
C GLU A 320 -8.55 -18.80 18.84
N PRO A 321 -7.39 -18.14 18.96
CA PRO A 321 -6.62 -17.72 17.80
C PRO A 321 -6.26 -18.88 16.88
N LEU A 322 -6.46 -18.71 15.57
CA LEU A 322 -6.15 -19.72 14.55
C LEU A 322 -5.54 -19.09 13.31
N LEU A 323 -4.84 -19.89 12.50
CA LEU A 323 -4.41 -19.49 11.15
C LEU A 323 -5.52 -19.83 10.16
N LEU A 324 -5.82 -18.90 9.24
CA LEU A 324 -6.82 -19.15 8.20
C LEU A 324 -6.44 -20.31 7.28
N ASP A 325 -5.14 -20.51 7.05
CA ASP A 325 -4.63 -21.57 6.19
C ASP A 325 -4.86 -22.97 6.78
N ASP A 326 -4.90 -23.08 8.11
CA ASP A 326 -5.16 -24.33 8.84
C ASP A 326 -6.63 -24.75 8.81
N ILE A 327 -7.53 -23.89 8.34
CA ILE A 327 -8.94 -24.25 8.15
C ILE A 327 -9.06 -25.21 6.96
N VAL A 328 -9.43 -26.45 7.27
CA VAL A 328 -9.58 -27.55 6.33
C VAL A 328 -10.92 -28.28 6.50
N ASP A 329 -11.27 -29.10 5.51
CA ASP A 329 -12.45 -29.95 5.55
C ASP A 329 -12.50 -30.84 6.81
N GLY A 330 -13.65 -30.87 7.48
CA GLY A 330 -13.89 -31.64 8.71
C GLY A 330 -13.43 -30.94 9.99
N SER A 331 -12.76 -29.78 9.91
CA SER A 331 -12.36 -29.02 11.10
C SER A 331 -13.55 -28.42 11.84
N SER A 332 -13.28 -27.91 13.05
CA SER A 332 -14.26 -27.24 13.91
C SER A 332 -13.56 -26.19 14.77
N PHE A 333 -14.26 -25.12 15.14
CA PHE A 333 -13.77 -24.17 16.13
C PHE A 333 -14.92 -23.49 16.86
N GLU A 334 -14.62 -22.98 18.06
CA GLU A 334 -15.56 -22.20 18.86
C GLU A 334 -15.49 -20.73 18.50
N GLY A 335 -16.60 -20.02 18.71
CA GLY A 335 -16.63 -18.58 18.57
C GLY A 335 -17.83 -17.90 19.19
N VAL A 336 -17.89 -16.60 18.96
CA VAL A 336 -18.96 -15.72 19.44
C VAL A 336 -19.69 -15.12 18.26
N LEU A 337 -21.00 -15.34 18.22
CA LEU A 337 -21.92 -14.72 17.28
C LEU A 337 -22.51 -13.43 17.86
N SER A 338 -22.45 -12.36 17.09
CA SER A 338 -23.01 -11.04 17.39
C SER A 338 -24.05 -10.66 16.33
N VAL A 339 -25.12 -9.99 16.75
CA VAL A 339 -26.20 -9.54 15.87
C VAL A 339 -26.14 -8.02 15.75
N GLY A 340 -25.69 -7.52 14.59
CA GLY A 340 -25.53 -6.09 14.33
C GLY A 340 -24.82 -5.35 15.48
N HIS A 341 -25.43 -4.30 16.02
CA HIS A 341 -24.89 -3.49 17.11
C HIS A 341 -25.17 -4.02 18.53
N ARG A 342 -25.70 -5.23 18.69
CA ARG A 342 -26.03 -5.74 20.02
C ARG A 342 -24.76 -6.11 20.78
N ARG A 343 -24.63 -5.62 22.02
CA ARG A 343 -23.52 -5.94 22.93
C ARG A 343 -23.50 -7.41 23.41
N THR A 344 -24.61 -8.13 23.24
CA THR A 344 -24.73 -9.53 23.66
C THR A 344 -24.19 -10.44 22.57
N GLY A 345 -23.07 -11.10 22.84
CA GLY A 345 -22.55 -12.20 22.03
C GLY A 345 -23.05 -13.56 22.51
N TYR A 346 -23.21 -14.51 21.59
CA TYR A 346 -23.64 -15.88 21.84
C TYR A 346 -22.51 -16.85 21.51
N LYS A 347 -22.14 -17.71 22.45
CA LYS A 347 -21.17 -18.77 22.16
C LYS A 347 -21.81 -19.78 21.23
N ILE A 348 -21.16 -20.03 20.10
CA ILE A 348 -21.54 -21.08 19.16
C ILE A 348 -20.29 -21.87 18.79
N LYS A 349 -20.48 -23.12 18.40
CA LYS A 349 -19.41 -23.95 17.86
C LYS A 349 -19.73 -24.29 16.42
N VAL A 350 -18.79 -24.06 15.52
CA VAL A 350 -18.92 -24.48 14.12
C VAL A 350 -18.21 -25.80 13.93
N ILE A 351 -18.90 -26.75 13.30
CA ILE A 351 -18.44 -28.12 13.08
C ILE A 351 -18.67 -28.51 11.62
N ASN A 352 -18.09 -29.65 11.21
CA ASN A 352 -18.25 -30.20 9.87
C ASN A 352 -17.92 -29.19 8.76
N ILE A 353 -16.86 -28.42 8.96
CA ILE A 353 -16.44 -27.38 8.01
C ILE A 353 -16.16 -28.01 6.65
N LYS A 354 -16.65 -27.38 5.59
CA LYS A 354 -16.25 -27.66 4.21
C LYS A 354 -15.83 -26.37 3.54
N VAL A 355 -14.62 -26.38 2.96
CA VAL A 355 -14.09 -25.21 2.27
C VAL A 355 -14.74 -25.11 0.89
N VAL A 356 -15.59 -24.11 0.69
CA VAL A 356 -16.20 -23.80 -0.61
C VAL A 356 -15.21 -23.00 -1.45
N LYS A 357 -14.63 -21.95 -0.87
CA LYS A 357 -13.55 -21.15 -1.45
C LYS A 357 -12.50 -20.84 -0.38
N LYS A 358 -11.23 -20.96 -0.73
CA LYS A 358 -10.08 -20.42 0.00
C LYS A 358 -9.07 -19.97 -1.04
N ARG A 359 -8.85 -18.65 -1.12
CA ARG A 359 -7.97 -17.99 -2.09
C ARG A 359 -7.01 -17.06 -1.35
N SER A 360 -5.79 -16.96 -1.86
CA SER A 360 -4.83 -15.96 -1.40
C SER A 360 -5.24 -14.57 -1.87
N LEU A 361 -5.02 -13.57 -1.02
CA LEU A 361 -5.08 -12.14 -1.37
C LEU A 361 -3.71 -11.48 -1.15
N MET A 362 -2.63 -12.26 -1.22
CA MET A 362 -1.26 -11.74 -1.25
C MET A 362 -1.01 -11.08 -2.59
N THR A 363 -0.14 -10.07 -2.63
CA THR A 363 0.12 -9.26 -3.82
C THR A 363 0.52 -10.10 -5.03
N GLU A 364 1.33 -11.14 -4.82
CA GLU A 364 1.79 -12.07 -5.88
C GLU A 364 0.67 -12.89 -6.55
N ASP A 365 -0.47 -13.04 -5.87
CA ASP A 365 -1.60 -13.86 -6.33
C ASP A 365 -2.75 -13.04 -6.92
N LEU A 366 -2.70 -11.71 -6.76
CA LEU A 366 -3.67 -10.78 -7.28
C LEU A 366 -3.36 -10.40 -8.73
N GLU A 367 -4.40 -9.98 -9.46
CA GLU A 367 -4.25 -9.47 -10.81
C GLU A 367 -3.76 -8.02 -10.82
N ALA A 368 -3.12 -7.62 -11.91
CA ALA A 368 -2.66 -6.24 -12.11
C ALA A 368 -3.77 -5.27 -12.56
N SER A 369 -4.92 -5.78 -12.98
CA SER A 369 -6.01 -4.97 -13.55
C SER A 369 -7.38 -5.47 -13.11
N TYR A 370 -8.24 -4.53 -12.71
CA TYR A 370 -9.62 -4.85 -12.33
C TYR A 370 -10.41 -5.45 -13.50
N PRO A 371 -11.35 -6.36 -13.22
CA PRO A 371 -12.24 -6.87 -14.23
C PRO A 371 -13.18 -5.76 -14.73
N SER A 372 -13.51 -5.79 -16.02
CA SER A 372 -14.43 -4.80 -16.60
C SER A 372 -15.86 -4.92 -16.06
N LEU A 373 -16.25 -6.13 -15.64
CA LEU A 373 -17.55 -6.47 -15.08
C LEU A 373 -17.33 -7.24 -13.77
N MET A 374 -18.15 -6.96 -12.75
CA MET A 374 -17.95 -7.48 -11.40
C MET A 374 -18.22 -8.99 -11.30
N PRO A 375 -17.23 -9.82 -10.91
CA PRO A 375 -17.41 -11.23 -10.63
C PRO A 375 -17.81 -11.46 -9.16
N LEU A 376 -18.78 -12.34 -8.89
CA LEU A 376 -19.18 -12.76 -7.54
C LEU A 376 -19.21 -14.29 -7.45
N TYR A 377 -18.80 -14.84 -6.32
CA TYR A 377 -19.07 -16.24 -5.98
C TYR A 377 -20.57 -16.43 -5.74
N LEU A 378 -21.15 -17.47 -6.33
CA LEU A 378 -22.52 -17.91 -6.11
C LEU A 378 -22.51 -19.32 -5.51
N TYR A 379 -23.00 -19.46 -4.29
CA TYR A 379 -22.99 -20.72 -3.54
C TYR A 379 -24.24 -20.81 -2.66
N GLY A 380 -24.51 -22.00 -2.12
CA GLY A 380 -25.65 -22.24 -1.23
C GLY A 380 -26.30 -23.59 -1.49
N THR A 381 -27.62 -23.65 -1.26
CA THR A 381 -28.48 -24.79 -1.58
C THR A 381 -29.61 -24.34 -2.50
N GLN A 382 -30.34 -25.29 -3.10
CA GLN A 382 -31.51 -24.94 -3.91
C GLN A 382 -32.53 -24.16 -3.05
N GLY A 383 -32.95 -22.99 -3.55
CA GLY A 383 -33.86 -22.08 -2.85
C GLY A 383 -33.19 -21.13 -1.84
N HIS A 384 -31.94 -21.36 -1.44
CA HIS A 384 -31.20 -20.50 -0.50
C HIS A 384 -29.77 -20.28 -1.01
N LEU A 385 -29.61 -19.25 -1.83
CA LEU A 385 -28.34 -18.89 -2.46
C LEU A 385 -27.76 -17.63 -1.81
N HIS A 386 -26.45 -17.46 -2.00
CA HIS A 386 -25.67 -16.35 -1.44
C HIS A 386 -24.69 -15.81 -2.48
N LEU A 387 -24.29 -14.55 -2.29
CA LEU A 387 -23.24 -13.91 -3.08
C LEU A 387 -22.11 -13.39 -2.20
N ASP A 388 -20.90 -13.45 -2.75
CA ASP A 388 -19.72 -12.76 -2.24
C ASP A 388 -18.83 -12.26 -3.39
N HIS A 389 -18.43 -11.00 -3.38
CA HIS A 389 -17.63 -10.39 -4.45
C HIS A 389 -16.23 -11.01 -4.55
N VAL A 390 -15.80 -11.44 -5.74
CA VAL A 390 -14.46 -12.04 -5.93
C VAL A 390 -13.40 -10.94 -5.91
N ILE A 391 -12.49 -10.99 -4.93
CA ILE A 391 -11.43 -9.99 -4.81
C ILE A 391 -10.26 -10.39 -5.70
N THR A 392 -10.10 -9.67 -6.81
CA THR A 392 -9.07 -9.94 -7.83
C THR A 392 -7.89 -8.98 -7.76
N VAL A 393 -8.11 -7.77 -7.28
CA VAL A 393 -7.13 -6.67 -7.17
C VAL A 393 -7.41 -5.92 -5.88
N VAL A 394 -6.40 -5.31 -5.27
CA VAL A 394 -6.56 -4.35 -4.16
C VAL A 394 -5.95 -2.99 -4.52
N PRO A 395 -6.52 -1.85 -4.08
CA PRO A 395 -7.64 -1.73 -3.14
C PRO A 395 -8.97 -2.23 -3.71
N ASN A 396 -9.89 -2.67 -2.85
CA ASN A 396 -11.20 -3.16 -3.30
C ASN A 396 -12.30 -2.95 -2.24
N ILE A 397 -13.51 -3.43 -2.52
CA ILE A 397 -14.69 -3.40 -1.65
C ILE A 397 -15.18 -4.82 -1.39
N HIS A 398 -15.49 -5.13 -0.13
CA HIS A 398 -16.15 -6.37 0.25
C HIS A 398 -17.66 -6.20 0.11
N LEU A 399 -18.28 -7.00 -0.76
CA LEU A 399 -19.72 -7.00 -1.01
C LEU A 399 -20.25 -8.42 -0.86
N SER A 400 -21.10 -8.65 0.12
CA SER A 400 -21.73 -9.97 0.31
C SER A 400 -23.23 -9.83 0.51
N ALA A 401 -23.99 -10.76 -0.05
CA ALA A 401 -25.43 -10.84 0.12
C ALA A 401 -25.82 -12.22 0.62
N GLY A 402 -26.31 -12.30 1.86
CA GLY A 402 -26.74 -13.55 2.47
C GLY A 402 -28.14 -14.01 2.04
N GLU A 403 -28.96 -13.13 1.47
CA GLU A 403 -30.28 -13.50 0.93
C GLU A 403 -30.48 -12.89 -0.45
N ILE A 404 -30.70 -13.75 -1.44
CA ILE A 404 -30.89 -13.38 -2.85
C ILE A 404 -32.01 -14.22 -3.49
N GLN A 405 -32.62 -13.68 -4.55
CA GLN A 405 -33.56 -14.40 -5.40
C GLN A 405 -33.02 -14.51 -6.81
N CYS A 406 -32.95 -15.74 -7.33
CA CYS A 406 -32.42 -16.02 -8.66
C CYS A 406 -33.53 -16.42 -9.63
N GLN A 407 -33.44 -15.91 -10.86
CA GLN A 407 -34.22 -16.37 -12.00
C GLN A 407 -33.26 -16.69 -13.13
N PHE A 408 -32.99 -17.98 -13.34
CA PHE A 408 -32.05 -18.46 -14.35
C PHE A 408 -32.79 -19.22 -15.47
N GLU A 409 -32.22 -19.21 -16.67
CA GLU A 409 -32.74 -19.94 -17.83
C GLU A 409 -32.71 -21.47 -17.64
N LYS A 410 -31.79 -21.95 -16.80
CA LYS A 410 -31.60 -23.35 -16.40
C LYS A 410 -31.37 -23.42 -14.91
N GLU A 411 -31.96 -24.43 -14.28
CA GLU A 411 -31.71 -24.73 -12.87
C GLU A 411 -30.26 -25.17 -12.63
N LEU A 412 -29.72 -24.76 -11.49
CA LEU A 412 -28.37 -25.12 -11.06
C LEU A 412 -28.41 -26.45 -10.31
N THR A 413 -27.38 -27.27 -10.54
CA THR A 413 -27.24 -28.56 -9.84
C THR A 413 -26.77 -28.34 -8.40
N GLU A 414 -27.13 -29.25 -7.49
CA GLU A 414 -26.62 -29.20 -6.11
C GLU A 414 -25.09 -29.30 -6.04
N GLU A 415 -24.47 -30.05 -6.97
CA GLU A 415 -23.01 -30.17 -7.05
C GLU A 415 -22.35 -28.85 -7.43
N ASP A 416 -22.90 -28.14 -8.43
CA ASP A 416 -22.42 -26.82 -8.85
C ASP A 416 -22.53 -25.81 -7.68
N LEU A 417 -23.65 -25.80 -6.97
CA LEU A 417 -23.89 -24.91 -5.83
C LEU A 417 -23.00 -25.23 -4.62
N ALA A 418 -22.71 -26.51 -4.38
CA ALA A 418 -21.83 -26.95 -3.29
C ALA A 418 -20.36 -26.57 -3.56
N LYS A 419 -19.91 -26.60 -4.83
CA LYS A 419 -18.56 -26.17 -5.22
C LYS A 419 -18.39 -24.65 -5.26
N GLY A 420 -19.48 -23.91 -5.43
CA GLY A 420 -19.50 -22.47 -5.62
C GLY A 420 -19.13 -22.10 -7.07
N LEU A 421 -20.06 -21.43 -7.74
CA LEU A 421 -19.94 -20.90 -9.09
C LEU A 421 -19.38 -19.48 -9.07
N ILE A 422 -19.07 -18.94 -10.25
CA ILE A 422 -18.77 -17.52 -10.44
C ILE A 422 -19.87 -16.92 -11.31
N VAL A 423 -20.48 -15.83 -10.87
CA VAL A 423 -21.41 -15.03 -11.67
C VAL A 423 -20.75 -13.71 -12.04
N VAL A 424 -20.87 -13.31 -13.30
CA VAL A 424 -20.39 -12.00 -13.75
C VAL A 424 -21.59 -11.11 -13.98
N ALA A 425 -21.64 -9.96 -13.29
CA ALA A 425 -22.73 -9.01 -13.39
C ALA A 425 -22.56 -8.09 -14.61
N ASP A 426 -23.36 -8.33 -15.64
CA ASP A 426 -23.36 -7.65 -16.94
C ASP A 426 -23.67 -6.14 -16.83
N ASN A 427 -24.26 -5.71 -15.70
CA ASN A 427 -24.65 -4.33 -15.42
C ASN A 427 -23.86 -3.66 -14.29
N VAL A 428 -22.77 -4.27 -13.82
CA VAL A 428 -21.91 -3.70 -12.77
C VAL A 428 -20.47 -3.63 -13.29
N HIS A 429 -20.05 -2.41 -13.64
CA HIS A 429 -18.73 -2.15 -14.21
C HIS A 429 -17.70 -1.86 -13.12
N GLU A 430 -17.06 -2.91 -12.57
CA GLU A 430 -16.15 -2.78 -11.42
C GLU A 430 -15.00 -1.81 -11.69
N ALA A 431 -14.22 -2.03 -12.76
CA ALA A 431 -13.07 -1.18 -13.08
C ALA A 431 -13.41 0.33 -13.18
N ALA A 432 -14.65 0.68 -13.56
CA ALA A 432 -15.09 2.08 -13.68
C ALA A 432 -15.43 2.72 -12.32
N MET A 433 -15.60 1.92 -11.26
CA MET A 433 -15.92 2.37 -9.91
C MET A 433 -14.71 2.38 -8.97
N GLN A 434 -13.58 1.81 -9.40
CA GLN A 434 -12.38 1.68 -8.57
C GLN A 434 -11.49 2.94 -8.63
N PRO A 435 -10.79 3.27 -7.53
CA PRO A 435 -11.00 2.72 -6.19
C PRO A 435 -12.32 3.21 -5.58
N PHE A 436 -13.04 2.35 -4.85
CA PHE A 436 -14.23 2.78 -4.11
C PHE A 436 -13.88 3.81 -3.02
N PRO A 437 -14.75 4.82 -2.77
CA PRO A 437 -14.58 5.73 -1.65
C PRO A 437 -14.55 4.98 -0.32
N LEU A 438 -13.77 5.47 0.64
CA LEU A 438 -13.77 4.97 2.01
C LEU A 438 -15.16 5.07 2.64
N MET A 439 -15.46 4.23 3.63
CA MET A 439 -16.78 4.15 4.28
C MET A 439 -17.22 5.47 4.90
N LYS A 440 -16.28 6.32 5.35
CA LYS A 440 -16.58 7.67 5.86
C LYS A 440 -17.14 8.62 4.80
N ASP A 441 -16.82 8.37 3.53
CA ASP A 441 -17.17 9.20 2.36
C ASP A 441 -18.20 8.51 1.45
N LEU A 442 -18.36 7.18 1.59
CA LEU A 442 -19.32 6.36 0.86
C LEU A 442 -20.71 6.42 1.51
N LYS A 443 -21.71 6.85 0.75
CA LYS A 443 -23.11 6.83 1.19
C LYS A 443 -23.82 5.60 0.64
N ILE A 444 -24.17 4.67 1.53
CA ILE A 444 -25.02 3.52 1.20
C ILE A 444 -26.48 3.94 1.37
N ASN A 445 -27.13 4.28 0.27
CA ASN A 445 -28.55 4.64 0.21
C ASN A 445 -29.30 3.74 -0.78
N GLY A 446 -30.58 4.01 -1.03
CA GLY A 446 -31.40 3.28 -2.01
C GLY A 446 -30.79 3.17 -3.41
N ASP A 447 -29.94 4.13 -3.80
CA ASP A 447 -29.33 4.19 -5.13
C ASP A 447 -28.00 3.43 -5.22
N PHE A 448 -27.43 2.99 -4.09
CA PHE A 448 -26.20 2.20 -4.10
C PHE A 448 -26.44 0.88 -4.83
N PHE A 449 -25.62 0.56 -5.84
CA PHE A 449 -25.90 -0.53 -6.77
C PHE A 449 -26.05 -1.90 -6.08
N PHE A 450 -25.33 -2.12 -4.98
CA PHE A 450 -25.38 -3.34 -4.18
C PHE A 450 -26.29 -3.14 -2.94
N ASN A 451 -27.58 -2.89 -3.17
CA ASN A 451 -28.58 -2.67 -2.13
C ASN A 451 -29.85 -3.52 -2.36
N ALA A 452 -30.65 -3.70 -1.32
CA ALA A 452 -31.86 -4.51 -1.34
C ALA A 452 -32.85 -4.01 -2.40
N GLY A 453 -33.41 -4.93 -3.17
CA GLY A 453 -34.31 -4.67 -4.30
C GLY A 453 -33.59 -4.49 -5.64
N ASN A 454 -32.27 -4.26 -5.66
CA ASN A 454 -31.54 -4.12 -6.92
C ASN A 454 -31.37 -5.47 -7.61
N VAL A 455 -31.35 -5.42 -8.95
CA VAL A 455 -31.27 -6.59 -9.82
C VAL A 455 -29.97 -6.59 -10.60
N LEU A 456 -29.21 -7.66 -10.45
CA LEU A 456 -28.01 -7.96 -11.23
C LEU A 456 -28.41 -8.82 -12.43
N ARG A 457 -28.09 -8.39 -13.65
CA ARG A 457 -28.14 -9.27 -14.82
C ARG A 457 -26.82 -10.02 -14.87
N VAL A 458 -26.87 -11.34 -14.94
CA VAL A 458 -25.67 -12.16 -14.78
C VAL A 458 -25.54 -13.25 -15.83
N THR A 459 -24.28 -13.54 -16.16
CA THR A 459 -23.89 -14.82 -16.76
C THR A 459 -23.19 -15.67 -15.70
N VAL A 460 -23.59 -16.94 -15.59
CA VAL A 460 -23.11 -17.89 -14.57
C VAL A 460 -22.09 -18.84 -15.17
N TYR A 461 -20.97 -19.02 -14.49
CA TYR A 461 -19.83 -19.82 -14.93
C TYR A 461 -19.40 -20.83 -13.86
N ARG A 462 -18.82 -21.95 -14.28
CA ARG A 462 -18.06 -22.81 -13.36
C ARG A 462 -16.73 -22.15 -13.02
N ASP A 463 -16.38 -22.21 -11.74
CA ASP A 463 -15.03 -21.84 -11.28
C ASP A 463 -14.05 -22.91 -11.79
N PRO A 464 -13.06 -22.56 -12.65
CA PRO A 464 -12.09 -23.51 -13.16
C PRO A 464 -11.02 -23.88 -12.12
N TYR A 465 -10.99 -23.20 -10.97
CA TYR A 465 -9.98 -23.37 -9.93
C TYR A 465 -10.45 -24.31 -8.81
N PRO A 466 -9.54 -25.04 -8.15
CA PRO A 466 -9.88 -25.90 -7.03
C PRO A 466 -10.46 -25.11 -5.84
N ALA A 467 -11.23 -25.74 -4.96
CA ALA A 467 -11.87 -25.08 -3.83
C ALA A 467 -10.89 -24.36 -2.88
N SER A 468 -9.65 -24.84 -2.77
CA SER A 468 -8.54 -24.16 -2.09
C SER A 468 -7.36 -24.02 -3.04
N THR A 469 -6.83 -22.81 -3.19
CA THR A 469 -5.57 -22.54 -3.91
C THR A 469 -4.88 -21.33 -3.31
N MET A 470 -3.55 -21.39 -3.24
CA MET A 470 -2.68 -20.25 -2.92
C MET A 470 -1.96 -19.71 -4.17
N ASP A 471 -2.32 -20.21 -5.36
CA ASP A 471 -1.83 -19.70 -6.64
C ASP A 471 -2.80 -18.62 -7.19
N PRO A 472 -2.34 -17.76 -8.13
CA PRO A 472 -3.19 -16.76 -8.78
C PRO A 472 -4.44 -17.37 -9.44
N ILE A 473 -5.55 -16.61 -9.42
CA ILE A 473 -6.84 -17.01 -10.04
C ILE A 473 -7.31 -16.05 -11.17
N PRO A 474 -6.59 -15.95 -12.30
CA PRO A 474 -6.96 -15.05 -13.40
C PRO A 474 -8.42 -15.22 -13.88
N ILE A 475 -9.27 -14.21 -13.67
CA ILE A 475 -10.68 -14.24 -14.04
C ILE A 475 -10.88 -14.37 -15.55
N GLY A 476 -9.89 -13.97 -16.36
CA GLY A 476 -9.89 -14.22 -17.81
C GLY A 476 -9.98 -15.70 -18.22
N ASN A 477 -9.71 -16.65 -17.30
CA ASN A 477 -9.85 -18.09 -17.54
C ASN A 477 -11.25 -18.64 -17.24
N VAL A 478 -12.14 -17.86 -16.61
CA VAL A 478 -13.53 -18.25 -16.32
C VAL A 478 -14.35 -18.20 -17.60
N LYS A 479 -14.53 -19.36 -18.26
CA LYS A 479 -15.11 -19.45 -19.61
C LYS A 479 -16.31 -20.38 -19.75
N GLU A 480 -16.47 -21.34 -18.83
CA GLU A 480 -17.51 -22.37 -18.94
C GLU A 480 -18.87 -21.84 -18.46
N VAL A 481 -19.70 -21.37 -19.41
CA VAL A 481 -21.04 -20.86 -19.12
C VAL A 481 -21.99 -22.00 -18.74
N VAL A 482 -22.61 -21.87 -17.57
CA VAL A 482 -23.65 -22.80 -17.07
C VAL A 482 -25.04 -22.32 -17.48
N THR A 483 -25.35 -21.05 -17.21
CA THR A 483 -26.67 -20.45 -17.44
C THR A 483 -26.59 -18.92 -17.43
N LYS A 484 -27.69 -18.24 -17.71
CA LYS A 484 -27.85 -16.79 -17.61
C LYS A 484 -29.13 -16.45 -16.85
N GLY A 485 -29.23 -15.22 -16.37
CA GLY A 485 -30.48 -14.71 -15.81
C GLY A 485 -30.28 -13.50 -14.93
N THR A 486 -31.05 -13.41 -13.86
CA THR A 486 -31.03 -12.28 -12.93
C THR A 486 -30.94 -12.73 -11.49
N ILE A 487 -30.23 -11.95 -10.67
CA ILE A 487 -30.18 -12.08 -9.22
C ILE A 487 -30.72 -10.80 -8.61
N THR A 488 -31.76 -10.90 -7.79
CA THR A 488 -32.29 -9.79 -6.99
C THR A 488 -31.69 -9.86 -5.59
N LEU A 489 -31.10 -8.76 -5.13
CA LEU A 489 -30.57 -8.64 -3.77
C LEU A 489 -31.73 -8.47 -2.78
N ILE A 490 -31.81 -9.29 -1.74
CA ILE A 490 -32.94 -9.24 -0.80
C ILE A 490 -32.50 -8.68 0.56
N GLY A 491 -31.48 -9.29 1.18
CA GLY A 491 -31.14 -8.99 2.56
C GLY A 491 -29.83 -9.60 3.02
N ASN A 492 -29.50 -9.37 4.30
CA ASN A 492 -28.22 -9.71 4.90
C ASN A 492 -27.05 -9.22 4.03
N LEU A 493 -27.11 -7.93 3.67
CA LEU A 493 -26.10 -7.28 2.85
C LEU A 493 -24.97 -6.76 3.74
N TYR A 494 -23.74 -6.99 3.31
CA TYR A 494 -22.53 -6.46 3.91
C TYR A 494 -21.74 -5.70 2.86
N VAL A 495 -21.28 -4.50 3.23
CA VAL A 495 -20.53 -3.58 2.36
C VAL A 495 -19.42 -2.95 3.19
N ASP A 496 -18.17 -3.08 2.74
CA ASP A 496 -17.01 -2.47 3.40
C ASP A 496 -15.92 -2.14 2.38
N SER A 497 -15.62 -0.85 2.21
CA SER A 497 -14.56 -0.35 1.33
C SER A 497 -13.26 0.03 2.07
N ASP A 498 -13.21 -0.10 3.40
CA ASP A 498 -12.07 0.28 4.22
C ASP A 498 -11.08 -0.88 4.39
N ALA A 499 -11.58 -2.08 4.70
CA ALA A 499 -10.74 -3.23 5.10
C ALA A 499 -9.76 -3.72 4.02
N LEU A 500 -10.11 -3.48 2.75
CA LEU A 500 -9.32 -3.82 1.57
C LEU A 500 -8.70 -2.58 0.91
N ASN A 501 -8.51 -1.49 1.66
CA ASN A 501 -7.92 -0.26 1.14
C ASN A 501 -6.98 0.40 2.16
N VAL A 502 -5.67 0.50 1.83
CA VAL A 502 -4.66 1.07 2.72
C VAL A 502 -4.92 2.54 3.08
N ALA A 503 -5.68 3.28 2.26
CA ALA A 503 -6.05 4.67 2.54
C ALA A 503 -6.96 4.84 3.77
N SER A 504 -7.55 3.74 4.28
CA SER A 504 -8.28 3.77 5.55
C SER A 504 -7.34 3.77 6.76
N GLU A 505 -6.09 3.33 6.62
CA GLU A 505 -5.14 3.20 7.72
C GLU A 505 -4.75 4.58 8.30
N PRO A 506 -4.43 4.66 9.60
CA PRO A 506 -3.83 5.87 10.15
C PRO A 506 -2.47 6.16 9.51
N SER A 507 -2.24 7.42 9.14
CA SER A 507 -0.91 7.90 8.71
C SER A 507 0.12 7.69 9.83
N ALA A 508 1.40 7.70 9.45
CA ALA A 508 2.50 7.62 10.41
C ALA A 508 2.55 8.82 11.38
N ASP A 509 1.95 9.95 10.99
CA ASP A 509 1.91 11.20 11.75
C ASP A 509 0.66 11.35 12.64
N ALA A 510 -0.22 10.33 12.67
CA ALA A 510 -1.36 10.33 13.59
C ALA A 510 -0.86 10.69 15.00
N PRO A 511 -1.46 11.67 15.71
CA PRO A 511 -0.83 12.32 16.85
C PRO A 511 -0.51 11.34 17.96
N PHE A 512 0.75 10.89 17.97
CA PHE A 512 1.28 10.08 19.05
C PHE A 512 1.77 11.07 20.11
N VAL A 513 1.16 11.08 21.30
CA VAL A 513 1.76 11.79 22.43
C VAL A 513 3.10 11.10 22.69
N ARG A 514 4.20 11.76 22.31
CA ARG A 514 5.57 11.32 22.56
C ARG A 514 6.09 12.03 23.80
N ASN A 515 6.83 11.31 24.64
CA ASN A 515 7.52 11.93 25.77
C ASN A 515 8.69 12.81 25.25
N ARG A 516 9.36 13.56 26.13
CA ARG A 516 10.51 14.42 25.79
C ARG A 516 11.74 13.67 25.23
N TYR A 517 11.70 12.34 25.18
CA TYR A 517 12.74 11.46 24.67
C TYR A 517 12.36 10.82 23.32
N GLY A 518 11.16 11.14 22.81
CA GLY A 518 10.65 10.63 21.53
C GLY A 518 9.97 9.27 21.62
N ASP A 519 9.81 8.69 22.82
CA ASP A 519 9.09 7.43 23.01
C ASP A 519 7.58 7.68 23.00
N MET A 520 6.82 6.76 22.41
CA MET A 520 5.36 6.75 22.54
C MET A 520 4.97 6.58 24.01
N THR A 521 4.11 7.47 24.54
CA THR A 521 3.62 7.28 25.91
C THR A 521 2.77 6.01 26.01
N ALA A 522 2.73 5.38 27.19
CA ALA A 522 1.87 4.23 27.44
C ALA A 522 0.38 4.51 27.14
N GLY A 523 -0.07 5.77 27.26
CA GLY A 523 -1.41 6.20 26.87
C GLY A 523 -1.63 6.13 25.35
N THR A 524 -0.60 6.42 24.58
CA THR A 524 -0.62 6.39 23.11
C THR A 524 -0.59 4.95 22.57
N ILE A 525 0.22 4.07 23.16
CA ILE A 525 0.19 2.61 22.86
C ILE A 525 -1.22 2.07 23.11
N LYS A 526 -1.83 2.45 24.25
CA LYS A 526 -3.18 2.06 24.61
C LYS A 526 -4.26 2.70 23.73
N SER A 527 -3.97 3.84 23.11
CA SER A 527 -4.85 4.52 22.14
C SER A 527 -4.75 3.88 20.76
N TRP A 528 -3.56 3.44 20.35
CA TRP A 528 -3.35 2.69 19.12
C TRP A 528 -3.98 1.29 19.21
N ASP A 529 -3.78 0.56 20.31
CA ASP A 529 -4.52 -0.68 20.61
C ASP A 529 -6.04 -0.46 20.61
N ARG A 530 -6.49 0.72 21.06
CA ARG A 530 -7.91 1.08 21.07
C ARG A 530 -8.40 1.51 19.69
N ALA A 531 -7.57 2.11 18.85
CA ALA A 531 -7.84 2.47 17.47
C ALA A 531 -7.91 1.21 16.58
N VAL A 532 -6.98 0.26 16.76
CA VAL A 532 -7.00 -1.08 16.15
C VAL A 532 -8.24 -1.85 16.59
N ARG A 533 -8.63 -1.78 17.87
CA ARG A 533 -9.92 -2.31 18.35
C ARG A 533 -11.13 -1.51 17.86
N GLN A 534 -11.01 -0.20 17.63
CA GLN A 534 -12.06 0.64 17.06
C GLN A 534 -12.24 0.37 15.57
N PHE A 535 -11.18 0.02 14.84
CA PHE A 535 -11.25 -0.51 13.48
C PHE A 535 -12.03 -1.82 13.47
N HIS A 536 -11.73 -2.75 14.38
CA HIS A 536 -12.55 -3.95 14.58
C HIS A 536 -14.01 -3.64 14.94
N ASN A 537 -14.29 -2.56 15.66
CA ASN A 537 -15.66 -2.15 15.99
C ASN A 537 -16.35 -1.32 14.89
N LYS A 538 -15.60 -0.67 13.97
CA LYS A 538 -16.12 0.09 12.82
C LYS A 538 -16.67 -0.81 11.71
N LEU A 539 -16.28 -2.09 11.70
CA LEU A 539 -16.93 -3.16 10.92
C LEU A 539 -18.43 -3.34 11.25
N THR A 540 -18.98 -2.63 12.25
CA THR A 540 -20.40 -2.69 12.61
C THR A 540 -21.29 -1.66 11.91
N THR A 541 -20.75 -0.68 11.16
CA THR A 541 -21.54 0.48 10.68
C THR A 541 -21.77 0.49 9.18
N ALA A 542 -22.64 -0.39 8.68
CA ALA A 542 -23.22 -0.27 7.35
C ALA A 542 -24.60 -0.98 7.26
N ALA A 543 -25.49 -0.74 8.22
CA ALA A 543 -26.90 -1.05 8.01
C ALA A 543 -27.59 0.21 7.41
N PRO A 544 -28.39 0.07 6.34
CA PRO A 544 -29.16 1.19 5.83
C PRO A 544 -30.08 1.70 6.94
N THR A 545 -29.99 3.00 7.22
CA THR A 545 -31.07 3.66 7.95
C THR A 545 -32.30 3.69 7.02
N LYS A 546 -33.45 3.32 7.58
CA LYS A 546 -34.75 3.27 6.90
C LYS A 546 -35.05 4.50 6.06
#